data_AF-X0VST9-F1
#
_entry.id   AF-X0VST9-F1
#
_cell.length_a   1.000
_cell.length_b   1.000
_cell.length_c   1.000
_cell.angle_alpha   90.00
_cell.angle_beta   90.00
_cell.angle_gamma   90.00
#
_symmetry.space_group_name_H-M   'P 1'
#
loop_
_entity.id
_entity.type
_entity.pdbx_description
1 polymer ?
#
loop_
_entity_poly.entity_id
_entity_poly.type
_entity_poly.pdbx_seq_one_letter_code
_entity_poly.pdbx_strand_id
1 'polypeptide(L)'
;AWIAGGDNWWDGEGNVAWDNEAGGLAVFGADGGAGDATVTVDVSGVTARGITFNEGYTYTLDGGTITLEGSATIEANVDARIESAINAGTAVLTKTGPGTLELTGANTYSGTAVEGGTLVGYAGVGDTGSILGNVDLSNDSNVTFNQGADGVYDGKISGDGSFTKTGAGTLVVTSEEHDYTGDATVSAGTLRVTGWLPMGTTVTVEDGGTLGGTGQAGAIDLLQGGTLAPGASVGTLIADGDVTFGAGAIYEWEVADLG
;
A
#
# COMPACT_ATOMS: atom_id res chain seq x y z
N ALA A 1 7.61 -26.27 4.89
CA ALA A 1 6.50 -25.47 5.43
C ALA A 1 6.88 -25.07 6.84
N TRP A 2 6.88 -23.78 7.12
CA TRP A 2 6.97 -23.27 8.49
C TRP A 2 5.61 -23.55 9.15
N ILE A 3 5.62 -24.27 10.27
CA ILE A 3 4.42 -24.73 10.99
C ILE A 3 4.66 -24.50 12.48
N ALA A 4 3.60 -24.18 13.22
CA ALA A 4 3.68 -24.05 14.68
C ALA A 4 4.26 -25.33 15.31
N GLY A 5 5.29 -25.20 16.15
CA GLY A 5 6.00 -26.32 16.79
C GLY A 5 7.08 -27.04 15.97
N GLY A 6 7.45 -26.56 14.77
CA GLY A 6 8.61 -27.06 14.01
C GLY A 6 9.88 -26.23 14.21
N ASP A 7 11.07 -26.84 14.14
CA ASP A 7 12.41 -26.20 14.31
C ASP A 7 12.83 -25.37 13.08
N ASN A 8 11.98 -24.44 12.66
CA ASN A 8 12.24 -23.61 11.49
C ASN A 8 12.15 -22.12 11.75
N TRP A 9 12.00 -21.66 12.99
CA TRP A 9 11.92 -20.24 13.33
C TRP A 9 13.28 -19.69 13.76
N TRP A 10 13.66 -18.52 13.29
CA TRP A 10 14.93 -17.92 13.70
C TRP A 10 14.75 -17.12 14.99
N ASP A 11 15.64 -17.26 15.97
CA ASP A 11 15.61 -16.44 17.20
C ASP A 11 16.72 -15.37 17.26
N GLY A 12 17.58 -15.32 16.24
CA GLY A 12 18.78 -14.49 16.22
C GLY A 12 20.08 -15.29 16.31
N GLU A 13 20.05 -16.49 16.88
CA GLU A 13 21.21 -17.35 17.11
C GLU A 13 21.11 -18.70 16.39
N GLY A 14 19.89 -19.21 16.17
CA GLY A 14 19.65 -20.50 15.52
C GLY A 14 18.19 -20.70 15.08
N ASN A 15 17.95 -21.82 14.39
CA ASN A 15 16.58 -22.29 14.13
C ASN A 15 16.04 -23.00 15.38
N VAL A 16 14.86 -22.59 15.84
CA VAL A 16 14.15 -23.10 17.02
C VAL A 16 12.69 -23.41 16.70
N ALA A 17 12.04 -24.16 17.58
CA ALA A 17 10.59 -24.35 17.55
C ALA A 17 9.88 -23.07 18.02
N TRP A 18 8.89 -22.61 17.25
CA TRP A 18 8.01 -21.52 17.68
C TRP A 18 7.05 -21.99 18.76
N ASP A 19 7.10 -21.32 19.90
CA ASP A 19 6.26 -21.59 21.07
C ASP A 19 4.83 -21.03 20.94
N ASN A 20 4.61 -20.10 19.99
CA ASN A 20 3.36 -19.36 19.81
C ASN A 20 2.86 -18.70 21.10
N GLU A 21 3.78 -18.30 21.97
CA GLU A 21 3.42 -17.56 23.16
C GLU A 21 3.00 -16.14 22.80
N ALA A 22 1.89 -15.69 23.38
CA ALA A 22 1.42 -14.33 23.27
C ALA A 22 2.53 -13.37 23.71
N GLY A 23 3.06 -12.58 22.78
CA GLY A 23 4.22 -11.73 23.04
C GLY A 23 5.43 -11.96 22.13
N GLY A 24 5.50 -13.10 21.43
CA GLY A 24 6.65 -13.46 20.58
C GLY A 24 6.80 -12.61 19.31
N LEU A 25 8.04 -12.50 18.80
CA LEU A 25 8.37 -11.85 17.52
C LEU A 25 8.65 -12.90 16.45
N ALA A 26 7.87 -12.92 15.36
CA ALA A 26 7.97 -13.90 14.29
C ALA A 26 9.12 -13.55 13.34
N VAL A 27 10.28 -14.16 13.50
CA VAL A 27 11.46 -13.84 12.68
C VAL A 27 11.71 -14.92 11.62
N PHE A 28 11.70 -14.48 10.37
CA PHE A 28 12.06 -15.26 9.19
C PHE A 28 13.47 -14.88 8.75
N GLY A 29 14.37 -15.86 8.67
CA GLY A 29 15.77 -15.68 8.28
C GLY A 29 16.45 -17.04 8.08
N ALA A 30 17.69 -17.06 7.56
CA ALA A 30 18.43 -18.29 7.35
C ALA A 30 19.89 -18.20 7.84
N ASP A 31 20.36 -19.25 8.52
CA ASP A 31 21.79 -19.52 8.68
C ASP A 31 22.31 -20.26 7.44
N GLY A 32 23.24 -19.66 6.70
CA GLY A 32 24.08 -20.43 5.75
C GLY A 32 23.65 -20.51 4.27
N GLY A 33 22.86 -19.57 3.73
CA GLY A 33 22.80 -19.40 2.26
C GLY A 33 21.51 -18.79 1.74
N ALA A 34 21.65 -17.75 0.92
CA ALA A 34 20.57 -17.12 0.18
C ALA A 34 20.11 -17.99 -1.00
N GLY A 35 18.82 -18.00 -1.28
CA GLY A 35 18.24 -18.61 -2.47
C GLY A 35 16.97 -17.89 -2.92
N ASP A 36 16.62 -17.99 -4.20
CA ASP A 36 15.43 -17.34 -4.77
C ASP A 36 14.12 -18.11 -4.46
N ALA A 37 14.09 -18.89 -3.38
CA ALA A 37 12.96 -19.76 -3.05
C ALA A 37 11.90 -19.03 -2.23
N THR A 38 10.64 -19.11 -2.66
CA THR A 38 9.50 -18.66 -1.86
C THR A 38 9.26 -19.61 -0.70
N VAL A 39 9.26 -19.08 0.53
CA VAL A 39 8.87 -19.83 1.73
C VAL A 39 7.39 -19.60 2.02
N THR A 40 6.57 -20.64 1.84
CA THR A 40 5.16 -20.63 2.28
C THR A 40 5.03 -21.10 3.72
N VAL A 41 4.36 -20.27 4.53
CA VAL A 41 4.10 -20.49 5.96
C VAL A 41 2.61 -20.62 6.14
N ASP A 42 2.10 -21.75 6.63
CA ASP A 42 0.69 -21.87 7.02
C ASP A 42 0.52 -21.28 8.42
N VAL A 43 -0.09 -20.09 8.48
CA VAL A 43 -0.20 -19.29 9.71
C VAL A 43 -1.50 -19.51 10.47
N SER A 44 -2.19 -20.65 10.28
CA SER A 44 -3.43 -20.91 11.03
C SER A 44 -3.20 -20.86 12.55
N GLY A 45 -3.69 -19.78 13.20
CA GLY A 45 -3.56 -19.58 14.65
C GLY A 45 -2.24 -18.94 15.12
N VAL A 46 -1.50 -18.25 14.25
CA VAL A 46 -0.32 -17.48 14.65
C VAL A 46 -0.75 -16.23 15.42
N THR A 47 -0.24 -16.09 16.64
CA THR A 47 -0.34 -14.88 17.44
C THR A 47 1.08 -14.37 17.71
N ALA A 48 1.38 -13.13 17.32
CA ALA A 48 2.69 -12.52 17.50
C ALA A 48 2.55 -11.03 17.85
N ARG A 49 3.61 -10.39 18.37
CA ARG A 49 3.66 -8.93 18.51
C ARG A 49 4.12 -8.23 17.24
N GLY A 50 4.80 -8.96 16.37
CA GLY A 50 5.33 -8.46 15.13
C GLY A 50 5.96 -9.58 14.30
N ILE A 51 6.40 -9.21 13.10
CA ILE A 51 7.05 -10.09 12.13
C ILE A 51 8.33 -9.40 11.65
N THR A 52 9.41 -10.15 11.47
CA THR A 52 10.64 -9.67 10.84
C THR A 52 11.01 -10.60 9.68
N PHE A 53 11.22 -10.05 8.49
CA PHE A 53 11.74 -10.74 7.32
C PHE A 53 13.19 -10.31 7.09
N ASN A 54 14.15 -11.18 7.40
CA ASN A 54 15.58 -10.95 7.21
C ASN A 54 16.10 -11.49 5.89
N GLU A 55 17.31 -11.08 5.54
CA GLU A 55 18.01 -11.45 4.31
C GLU A 55 18.04 -12.96 4.04
N GLY A 56 18.02 -13.33 2.76
CA GLY A 56 18.26 -14.70 2.30
C GLY A 56 17.24 -15.21 1.27
N TYR A 57 15.96 -14.85 1.41
CA TYR A 57 14.85 -15.34 0.58
C TYR A 57 13.79 -14.26 0.37
N THR A 58 12.87 -14.49 -0.57
CA THR A 58 11.56 -13.83 -0.57
C THR A 58 10.55 -14.69 0.20
N TYR A 59 9.71 -14.06 1.01
CA TYR A 59 8.77 -14.77 1.89
C TYR A 59 7.34 -14.58 1.42
N THR A 60 6.52 -15.64 1.51
CA THR A 60 5.08 -15.55 1.27
C THR A 60 4.32 -16.24 2.41
N LEU A 61 3.61 -15.46 3.22
CA LEU A 61 2.75 -16.00 4.27
C LEU A 61 1.36 -16.22 3.67
N ASP A 62 0.85 -17.44 3.71
CA ASP A 62 -0.45 -17.83 3.16
C ASP A 62 -1.22 -18.70 4.17
N GLY A 63 -2.53 -18.80 4.02
CA GLY A 63 -3.41 -19.56 4.89
C GLY A 63 -3.81 -18.80 6.15
N GLY A 64 -4.97 -19.16 6.73
CA GLY A 64 -5.42 -18.66 8.02
C GLY A 64 -5.46 -17.13 8.20
N THR A 65 -5.46 -16.73 9.47
CA THR A 65 -5.42 -15.33 9.93
C THR A 65 -4.21 -15.17 10.84
N ILE A 66 -3.43 -14.13 10.62
CA ILE A 66 -2.33 -13.70 11.50
C ILE A 66 -2.93 -12.75 12.52
N THR A 67 -2.77 -13.04 13.82
CA THR A 67 -3.14 -12.09 14.88
C THR A 67 -1.90 -11.36 15.37
N LEU A 68 -1.87 -10.04 15.19
CA LEU A 68 -0.82 -9.19 15.74
C LEU A 68 -1.32 -8.46 16.99
N GLU A 69 -0.63 -8.65 18.11
CA GLU A 69 -0.92 -8.02 19.39
C GLU A 69 0.03 -6.87 19.70
N GLY A 70 -0.41 -5.90 20.49
CA GLY A 70 0.43 -4.76 20.88
C GLY A 70 0.70 -3.80 19.72
N SER A 71 1.96 -3.62 19.33
CA SER A 71 2.39 -2.59 18.37
C SER A 71 2.26 -2.99 16.89
N ALA A 72 1.90 -4.25 16.59
CA ALA A 72 1.68 -4.75 15.22
C ALA A 72 2.76 -4.30 14.21
N THR A 73 4.02 -4.59 14.50
CA THR A 73 5.15 -4.15 13.68
C THR A 73 5.59 -5.26 12.71
N ILE A 74 5.75 -4.93 11.43
CA ILE A 74 6.34 -5.80 10.41
C ILE A 74 7.60 -5.14 9.85
N GLU A 75 8.76 -5.72 10.18
CA GLU A 75 10.05 -5.31 9.65
C GLU A 75 10.38 -6.12 8.40
N ALA A 76 10.35 -5.49 7.23
CA ALA A 76 10.73 -6.14 5.97
C ALA A 76 12.12 -5.66 5.53
N ASN A 77 13.17 -6.40 5.90
CA ASN A 77 14.54 -6.12 5.44
C ASN A 77 14.77 -6.59 4.00
N VAL A 78 13.87 -7.42 3.47
CA VAL A 78 13.79 -7.89 2.08
C VAL A 78 12.34 -7.87 1.60
N ASP A 79 12.13 -8.08 0.31
CA ASP A 79 10.79 -8.16 -0.26
C ASP A 79 10.02 -9.37 0.31
N ALA A 80 8.79 -9.12 0.76
CA ALA A 80 7.93 -10.12 1.36
C ALA A 80 6.47 -9.89 0.97
N ARG A 81 5.69 -10.97 0.97
CA ARG A 81 4.27 -10.97 0.64
C ARG A 81 3.48 -11.66 1.75
N ILE A 82 2.34 -11.09 2.12
CA ILE A 82 1.41 -11.68 3.08
C ILE A 82 0.04 -11.76 2.40
N GLU A 83 -0.36 -12.98 2.10
CA GLU A 83 -1.66 -13.32 1.52
C GLU A 83 -2.73 -13.54 2.59
N SER A 84 -2.31 -13.98 3.78
CA SER A 84 -3.17 -14.14 4.95
C SER A 84 -3.74 -12.80 5.42
N ALA A 85 -4.95 -12.83 5.97
CA ALA A 85 -5.52 -11.67 6.67
C ALA A 85 -4.74 -11.36 7.96
N ILE A 86 -4.41 -10.08 8.18
CA ILE A 86 -3.82 -9.58 9.42
C ILE A 86 -4.92 -8.99 10.29
N ASN A 87 -5.08 -9.53 11.49
CA ASN A 87 -5.95 -8.99 12.53
C ASN A 87 -5.11 -8.35 13.64
N ALA A 88 -5.23 -7.03 13.81
CA ALA A 88 -4.59 -6.30 14.91
C ALA A 88 -5.55 -5.37 15.68
N GLY A 89 -6.86 -5.50 15.45
CA GLY A 89 -7.89 -4.70 16.10
C GLY A 89 -7.66 -3.19 15.95
N THR A 90 -7.52 -2.48 17.08
CA THR A 90 -7.31 -1.03 17.11
C THR A 90 -5.87 -0.59 16.88
N ALA A 91 -4.94 -1.53 16.66
CA ALA A 91 -3.54 -1.18 16.41
C ALA A 91 -3.34 -0.50 15.05
N VAL A 92 -2.28 0.29 14.98
CA VAL A 92 -1.68 0.74 13.71
C VAL A 92 -0.70 -0.33 13.27
N LEU A 93 -0.81 -0.80 12.02
CA LEU A 93 0.18 -1.67 11.43
C LEU A 93 1.41 -0.82 11.03
N THR A 94 2.56 -1.10 11.62
CA THR A 94 3.81 -0.39 11.31
C THR A 94 4.71 -1.23 10.42
N LYS A 95 4.97 -0.77 9.19
CA LYS A 95 5.95 -1.34 8.26
C LYS A 95 7.29 -0.64 8.43
N THR A 96 8.35 -1.38 8.74
CA THR A 96 9.74 -0.89 8.78
C THR A 96 10.64 -1.67 7.81
N GLY A 97 11.92 -1.29 7.73
CA GLY A 97 12.91 -1.95 6.87
C GLY A 97 12.84 -1.50 5.40
N PRO A 98 13.93 -1.65 4.63
CA PRO A 98 14.04 -1.13 3.27
C PRO A 98 13.24 -1.90 2.20
N GLY A 99 12.82 -3.14 2.47
CA GLY A 99 12.16 -4.00 1.49
C GLY A 99 10.72 -3.59 1.19
N THR A 100 10.16 -4.20 0.14
CA THR A 100 8.76 -4.10 -0.24
C THR A 100 7.93 -5.12 0.55
N LEU A 101 6.92 -4.67 1.29
CA LEU A 101 5.93 -5.55 1.88
C LEU A 101 4.64 -5.49 1.06
N GLU A 102 4.20 -6.61 0.49
CA GLU A 102 2.92 -6.70 -0.21
C GLU A 102 1.85 -7.38 0.66
N LEU A 103 0.73 -6.70 0.88
CA LEU A 103 -0.44 -7.22 1.60
C LEU A 103 -1.58 -7.49 0.63
N THR A 104 -2.02 -8.74 0.52
CA THR A 104 -3.17 -9.11 -0.33
C THR A 104 -4.33 -9.73 0.43
N GLY A 105 -4.16 -10.02 1.71
CA GLY A 105 -5.26 -10.39 2.60
C GLY A 105 -6.12 -9.18 2.97
N ALA A 106 -7.42 -9.41 3.18
CA ALA A 106 -8.32 -8.41 3.76
C ALA A 106 -8.02 -8.29 5.27
N ASN A 107 -7.53 -7.13 5.69
CA ASN A 107 -7.00 -6.93 7.03
C ASN A 107 -8.05 -6.33 7.98
N THR A 108 -7.78 -6.32 9.30
CA THR A 108 -8.68 -5.75 10.32
C THR A 108 -7.92 -4.95 11.40
N TYR A 109 -6.88 -4.21 11.00
CA TYR A 109 -6.22 -3.19 11.81
C TYR A 109 -6.81 -1.80 11.54
N SER A 110 -6.51 -0.79 12.38
CA SER A 110 -7.22 0.52 12.34
C SER A 110 -6.43 1.68 11.72
N GLY A 111 -5.15 1.49 11.39
CA GLY A 111 -4.32 2.48 10.71
C GLY A 111 -3.03 1.87 10.18
N THR A 112 -2.30 2.61 9.37
CA THR A 112 -1.06 2.18 8.73
C THR A 112 0.05 3.20 8.98
N ALA A 113 1.24 2.74 9.32
CA ALA A 113 2.45 3.56 9.33
C ALA A 113 3.51 2.87 8.45
N VAL A 114 4.13 3.61 7.54
CA VAL A 114 5.23 3.14 6.71
C VAL A 114 6.46 3.97 7.09
N GLU A 115 7.41 3.33 7.76
CA GLU A 115 8.61 3.96 8.29
C GLU A 115 9.87 3.61 7.48
N GLY A 116 9.70 2.91 6.37
CA GLY A 116 10.77 2.59 5.43
C GLY A 116 10.33 1.66 4.30
N GLY A 117 11.03 1.76 3.17
CA GLY A 117 10.77 0.94 1.99
C GLY A 117 9.41 1.24 1.35
N THR A 118 8.77 0.19 0.82
CA THR A 118 7.45 0.30 0.19
C THR A 118 6.44 -0.64 0.85
N LEU A 119 5.24 -0.15 1.10
CA LEU A 119 4.07 -0.97 1.38
C LEU A 119 3.19 -1.04 0.13
N VAL A 120 2.92 -2.25 -0.35
CA VAL A 120 2.00 -2.51 -1.47
C VAL A 120 0.74 -3.16 -0.93
N GLY A 121 -0.42 -2.69 -1.38
CA GLY A 121 -1.71 -3.28 -1.06
C GLY A 121 -2.82 -2.70 -1.91
N TYR A 122 -4.06 -2.80 -1.47
CA TYR A 122 -5.21 -2.27 -2.19
C TYR A 122 -6.24 -1.69 -1.22
N ALA A 123 -7.02 -0.74 -1.72
CA ALA A 123 -8.19 -0.23 -1.02
C ALA A 123 -9.41 -1.08 -1.34
N GLY A 124 -10.22 -1.38 -0.32
CA GLY A 124 -11.44 -2.15 -0.49
C GLY A 124 -12.68 -1.28 -0.72
N VAL A 125 -13.83 -1.92 -0.69
CA VAL A 125 -15.11 -1.25 -0.41
C VAL A 125 -15.57 -1.74 0.97
N GLY A 126 -15.74 -0.81 1.92
CA GLY A 126 -15.91 -1.18 3.33
C GLY A 126 -14.65 -1.86 3.90
N ASP A 127 -14.83 -2.83 4.80
CA ASP A 127 -13.74 -3.48 5.54
C ASP A 127 -13.00 -4.59 4.74
N THR A 128 -12.85 -4.43 3.42
CA THR A 128 -12.31 -5.46 2.52
C THR A 128 -10.91 -5.15 1.97
N GLY A 129 -10.34 -4.00 2.31
CA GLY A 129 -9.02 -3.57 1.85
C GLY A 129 -7.86 -4.28 2.58
N SER A 130 -6.68 -4.22 1.97
CA SER A 130 -5.44 -4.63 2.64
C SER A 130 -4.67 -3.47 3.25
N ILE A 131 -4.94 -2.23 2.83
CA ILE A 131 -4.46 -0.99 3.47
C ILE A 131 -5.65 -0.27 4.09
N LEU A 132 -5.55 0.06 5.39
CA LEU A 132 -6.67 0.57 6.19
C LEU A 132 -6.30 1.80 7.03
N GLY A 133 -7.33 2.56 7.38
CA GLY A 133 -7.24 3.75 8.23
C GLY A 133 -6.40 4.85 7.60
N ASN A 134 -5.88 5.76 8.42
CA ASN A 134 -4.90 6.74 7.94
C ASN A 134 -3.56 6.06 7.68
N VAL A 135 -2.82 6.56 6.69
CA VAL A 135 -1.45 6.14 6.37
C VAL A 135 -0.50 7.27 6.74
N ASP A 136 0.45 7.00 7.63
CA ASP A 136 1.55 7.91 7.95
C ASP A 136 2.84 7.42 7.28
N LEU A 137 3.49 8.28 6.49
CA LEU A 137 4.69 7.97 5.73
C LEU A 137 5.89 8.71 6.31
N SER A 138 6.95 7.99 6.64
CA SER A 138 8.21 8.59 7.08
C SER A 138 9.40 8.00 6.35
N ASN A 139 10.55 8.69 6.42
CA ASN A 139 11.82 8.27 5.82
C ASN A 139 11.74 8.07 4.30
N ASP A 140 11.06 8.99 3.61
CA ASP A 140 10.88 8.97 2.16
C ASP A 140 10.25 7.65 1.65
N SER A 141 9.47 6.98 2.50
CA SER A 141 8.81 5.72 2.17
C SER A 141 7.71 5.88 1.11
N ASN A 142 7.20 4.77 0.60
CA ASN A 142 6.13 4.78 -0.39
C ASN A 142 4.98 3.86 0.00
N VAL A 143 3.75 4.31 -0.23
CA VAL A 143 2.56 3.45 -0.24
C VAL A 143 2.06 3.27 -1.66
N THR A 144 1.96 2.02 -2.09
CA THR A 144 1.43 1.65 -3.41
C THR A 144 0.09 0.97 -3.28
N PHE A 145 -0.93 1.58 -3.88
CA PHE A 145 -2.23 0.96 -4.09
C PHE A 145 -2.23 0.24 -5.44
N ASN A 146 -1.96 -1.06 -5.40
CA ASN A 146 -2.11 -1.98 -6.53
C ASN A 146 -3.57 -2.41 -6.68
N GLN A 147 -4.35 -1.55 -7.32
CA GLN A 147 -5.79 -1.66 -7.37
C GLN A 147 -6.23 -2.52 -8.58
N GLY A 148 -6.45 -3.81 -8.38
CA GLY A 148 -6.90 -4.72 -9.45
C GLY A 148 -8.38 -4.55 -9.85
N ALA A 149 -9.23 -4.15 -8.91
CA ALA A 149 -10.66 -3.87 -9.08
C ALA A 149 -11.01 -2.56 -8.37
N ASP A 150 -12.12 -1.91 -8.68
CA ASP A 150 -12.43 -0.60 -8.09
C ASP A 150 -12.52 -0.63 -6.55
N GLY A 151 -11.97 0.42 -5.91
CA GLY A 151 -11.94 0.58 -4.45
C GLY A 151 -12.05 2.03 -4.01
N VAL A 152 -12.38 2.23 -2.74
CA VAL A 152 -12.48 3.56 -2.11
C VAL A 152 -11.53 3.62 -0.93
N TYR A 153 -10.73 4.68 -0.87
CA TYR A 153 -9.85 4.97 0.25
C TYR A 153 -10.24 6.31 0.86
N ASP A 154 -10.74 6.26 2.09
CA ASP A 154 -11.21 7.40 2.87
C ASP A 154 -10.21 7.88 3.93
N GLY A 155 -9.18 7.07 4.18
CA GLY A 155 -8.07 7.42 5.04
C GLY A 155 -7.29 8.63 4.54
N LYS A 156 -6.77 9.42 5.47
CA LYS A 156 -5.76 10.45 5.18
C LYS A 156 -4.41 9.78 4.91
N ILE A 157 -3.60 10.39 4.03
CA ILE A 157 -2.20 10.03 3.80
C ILE A 157 -1.36 11.23 4.21
N SER A 158 -0.37 11.02 5.09
CA SER A 158 0.46 12.06 5.71
C SER A 158 1.95 11.76 5.63
N GLY A 159 2.77 12.77 5.91
CA GLY A 159 4.20 12.60 6.17
C GLY A 159 5.12 12.88 4.97
N ASP A 160 6.37 12.41 4.99
CA ASP A 160 7.38 12.81 4.00
C ASP A 160 7.46 11.89 2.77
N GLY A 161 6.73 10.77 2.78
CA GLY A 161 6.75 9.78 1.71
C GLY A 161 5.88 10.09 0.49
N SER A 162 5.90 9.13 -0.45
CA SER A 162 5.21 9.18 -1.73
C SER A 162 4.02 8.21 -1.82
N PHE A 163 3.15 8.48 -2.79
CA PHE A 163 1.93 7.70 -3.03
C PHE A 163 1.89 7.21 -4.48
N THR A 164 1.72 5.91 -4.67
CA THR A 164 1.63 5.30 -6.01
C THR A 164 0.28 4.61 -6.20
N LYS A 165 -0.36 4.85 -7.34
CA LYS A 165 -1.53 4.11 -7.84
C LYS A 165 -1.12 3.26 -9.05
N THR A 166 -1.35 1.96 -8.95
CA THR A 166 -1.19 1.01 -10.06
C THR A 166 -2.37 0.04 -10.12
N GLY A 167 -2.32 -0.95 -11.01
CA GLY A 167 -3.41 -1.87 -11.28
C GLY A 167 -4.54 -1.24 -12.12
N ALA A 168 -5.30 -2.08 -12.81
CA ALA A 168 -6.27 -1.65 -13.82
C ALA A 168 -7.53 -0.97 -13.25
N GLY A 169 -7.83 -1.15 -11.97
CA GLY A 169 -9.03 -0.62 -11.33
C GLY A 169 -8.95 0.87 -11.00
N THR A 170 -10.08 1.42 -10.59
CA THR A 170 -10.22 2.78 -10.08
C THR A 170 -9.97 2.82 -8.58
N LEU A 171 -9.05 3.66 -8.13
CA LEU A 171 -8.93 4.05 -6.73
C LEU A 171 -9.62 5.40 -6.54
N VAL A 172 -10.68 5.46 -5.73
CA VAL A 172 -11.33 6.70 -5.35
C VAL A 172 -10.73 7.18 -4.03
N VAL A 173 -10.11 8.36 -4.01
CA VAL A 173 -9.60 8.98 -2.78
C VAL A 173 -10.53 10.11 -2.34
N THR A 174 -11.10 9.97 -1.14
CA THR A 174 -12.18 10.84 -0.67
C THR A 174 -11.76 11.81 0.44
N SER A 175 -10.60 11.61 1.07
CA SER A 175 -10.14 12.48 2.15
C SER A 175 -9.83 13.90 1.65
N GLU A 176 -10.27 14.90 2.41
CA GLU A 176 -10.03 16.32 2.12
C GLU A 176 -8.74 16.86 2.78
N GLU A 177 -7.96 16.02 3.46
CA GLU A 177 -6.86 16.50 4.31
C GLU A 177 -5.53 15.76 4.11
N HIS A 178 -5.27 15.22 2.92
CA HIS A 178 -3.95 14.65 2.63
C HIS A 178 -2.85 15.72 2.84
N ASP A 179 -1.78 15.36 3.55
CA ASP A 179 -0.66 16.26 3.89
C ASP A 179 0.70 15.56 3.76
N TYR A 180 0.78 14.56 2.88
CA TYR A 180 2.06 14.02 2.45
C TYR A 180 2.85 15.06 1.64
N THR A 181 4.18 15.00 1.67
CA THR A 181 5.03 15.97 0.96
C THR A 181 5.81 15.37 -0.22
N GLY A 182 5.83 14.05 -0.36
CA GLY A 182 6.33 13.40 -1.57
C GLY A 182 5.35 13.50 -2.74
N ASP A 183 5.82 13.19 -3.94
CA ASP A 183 4.96 13.21 -5.12
C ASP A 183 4.02 11.99 -5.18
N ALA A 184 2.95 12.12 -5.96
CA ALA A 184 2.06 11.03 -6.29
C ALA A 184 2.31 10.54 -7.74
N THR A 185 2.22 9.24 -7.97
CA THR A 185 2.35 8.65 -9.31
C THR A 185 1.11 7.80 -9.64
N VAL A 186 0.55 7.99 -10.83
CA VAL A 186 -0.51 7.16 -11.41
C VAL A 186 0.08 6.37 -12.58
N SER A 187 0.57 5.17 -12.27
CA SER A 187 1.22 4.29 -13.25
C SER A 187 0.25 3.50 -14.11
N ALA A 188 -0.94 3.18 -13.59
CA ALA A 188 -1.96 2.42 -14.31
C ALA A 188 -3.37 2.60 -13.73
N GLY A 189 -4.38 2.41 -14.58
CA GLY A 189 -5.78 2.51 -14.22
C GLY A 189 -6.17 3.93 -13.85
N THR A 190 -7.15 4.11 -12.96
CA THR A 190 -7.67 5.44 -12.63
C THR A 190 -7.42 5.80 -11.16
N LEU A 191 -6.81 6.96 -10.91
CA LEU A 191 -6.90 7.66 -9.62
C LEU A 191 -8.01 8.69 -9.73
N ARG A 192 -9.12 8.48 -9.01
CA ARG A 192 -10.25 9.42 -8.95
C ARG A 192 -10.23 10.19 -7.64
N VAL A 193 -9.83 11.45 -7.71
CA VAL A 193 -9.77 12.35 -6.55
C VAL A 193 -11.11 13.04 -6.38
N THR A 194 -11.78 12.84 -5.25
CA THR A 194 -12.98 13.61 -4.87
C THR A 194 -12.74 14.52 -3.68
N GLY A 195 -11.73 14.22 -2.85
CA GLY A 195 -11.21 15.11 -1.81
C GLY A 195 -10.06 15.99 -2.30
N TRP A 196 -9.04 16.22 -1.47
CA TRP A 196 -7.93 17.13 -1.77
C TRP A 196 -6.58 16.43 -1.59
N LEU A 197 -5.78 16.37 -2.66
CA LEU A 197 -4.35 16.06 -2.56
C LEU A 197 -3.57 17.33 -2.15
N PRO A 198 -2.36 17.19 -1.57
CA PRO A 198 -1.55 18.32 -1.15
C PRO A 198 -1.20 19.25 -2.33
N MET A 199 -1.31 20.57 -2.13
CA MET A 199 -1.00 21.57 -3.19
C MET A 199 0.51 21.72 -3.46
N GLY A 200 1.36 21.27 -2.54
CA GLY A 200 2.83 21.40 -2.63
C GLY A 200 3.53 20.24 -3.33
N THR A 201 2.77 19.29 -3.89
CA THR A 201 3.28 18.07 -4.53
C THR A 201 2.90 18.01 -6.01
N THR A 202 3.53 17.10 -6.74
CA THR A 202 3.20 16.79 -8.13
C THR A 202 2.48 15.45 -8.22
N VAL A 203 1.46 15.38 -9.08
CA VAL A 203 0.85 14.12 -9.54
C VAL A 203 1.37 13.82 -10.95
N THR A 204 2.20 12.80 -11.07
CA THR A 204 2.71 12.31 -12.35
C THR A 204 1.78 11.22 -12.88
N VAL A 205 1.31 11.33 -14.12
CA VAL A 205 0.46 10.35 -14.78
C VAL A 205 1.23 9.71 -15.93
N GLU A 206 1.50 8.41 -15.80
CA GLU A 206 2.29 7.64 -16.76
C GLU A 206 1.41 7.02 -17.87
N ASP A 207 2.02 6.32 -18.82
CA ASP A 207 1.32 5.60 -19.88
C ASP A 207 0.31 4.58 -19.31
N GLY A 208 -0.96 4.69 -19.70
CA GLY A 208 -2.04 3.86 -19.18
C GLY A 208 -2.59 4.29 -17.82
N GLY A 209 -2.07 5.38 -17.24
CA GLY A 209 -2.61 6.04 -16.07
C GLY A 209 -3.69 7.07 -16.44
N THR A 210 -4.68 7.23 -15.56
CA THR A 210 -5.71 8.28 -15.65
C THR A 210 -5.86 8.98 -14.31
N LEU A 211 -5.66 10.30 -14.27
CA LEU A 211 -6.05 11.13 -13.15
C LEU A 211 -7.43 11.74 -13.44
N GLY A 212 -8.39 11.61 -12.54
CA GLY A 212 -9.71 12.17 -12.71
C GLY A 212 -10.40 12.54 -11.41
N GLY A 213 -11.68 12.90 -11.50
CA GLY A 213 -12.51 13.26 -10.36
C GLY A 213 -12.78 14.75 -10.20
N THR A 214 -13.49 15.11 -9.13
CA THR A 214 -14.00 16.46 -8.84
C THR A 214 -13.20 17.20 -7.77
N GLY A 215 -12.12 16.58 -7.29
CA GLY A 215 -11.32 17.08 -6.18
C GLY A 215 -10.25 18.09 -6.60
N GLN A 216 -9.24 18.22 -5.74
CA GLN A 216 -8.11 19.12 -5.92
C GLN A 216 -6.79 18.34 -5.93
N ALA A 217 -5.82 18.82 -6.71
CA ALA A 217 -4.45 18.33 -6.71
C ALA A 217 -3.47 19.50 -6.89
N GLY A 218 -2.21 19.30 -6.49
CA GLY A 218 -1.10 20.22 -6.75
C GLY A 218 -0.73 20.27 -8.24
N ALA A 219 0.57 20.28 -8.54
CA ALA A 219 1.02 20.22 -9.93
C ALA A 219 0.61 18.88 -10.57
N ILE A 220 0.30 18.89 -11.87
CA ILE A 220 -0.04 17.67 -12.63
C ILE A 220 0.92 17.57 -13.82
N ASP A 221 1.69 16.49 -13.87
CA ASP A 221 2.59 16.16 -14.99
C ASP A 221 2.05 14.96 -15.78
N LEU A 222 1.60 15.20 -17.01
CA LEU A 222 1.08 14.16 -17.90
C LEU A 222 2.20 13.69 -18.84
N LEU A 223 2.70 12.47 -18.59
CA LEU A 223 3.65 11.82 -19.49
C LEU A 223 2.95 11.32 -20.76
N GLN A 224 3.74 10.86 -21.73
CA GLN A 224 3.19 10.26 -22.95
C GLN A 224 2.30 9.06 -22.60
N GLY A 225 1.04 9.08 -23.07
CA GLY A 225 0.05 8.04 -22.77
C GLY A 225 -0.74 8.24 -21.47
N GLY A 226 -0.38 9.24 -20.66
CA GLY A 226 -1.16 9.64 -19.49
C GLY A 226 -2.42 10.40 -19.87
N THR A 227 -3.50 10.16 -19.11
CA THR A 227 -4.82 10.78 -19.35
C THR A 227 -5.25 11.63 -18.16
N LEU A 228 -5.76 12.83 -18.45
CA LEU A 228 -6.46 13.67 -17.47
C LEU A 228 -7.96 13.68 -17.80
N ALA A 229 -8.78 13.17 -16.89
CA ALA A 229 -10.23 13.04 -17.05
C ALA A 229 -11.01 13.72 -15.88
N PRO A 230 -11.06 15.06 -15.84
CA PRO A 230 -11.80 15.82 -14.83
C PRO A 230 -13.29 15.45 -14.71
N GLY A 231 -13.78 15.44 -13.47
CA GLY A 231 -15.20 15.31 -13.14
C GLY A 231 -15.68 13.90 -12.81
N ALA A 232 -17.01 13.78 -12.68
CA ALA A 232 -17.74 12.50 -12.64
C ALA A 232 -18.62 12.32 -13.91
N SER A 233 -18.94 13.45 -14.57
CA SER A 233 -19.27 13.69 -15.97
C SER A 233 -19.29 15.21 -16.19
N VAL A 234 -18.70 15.73 -17.29
CA VAL A 234 -18.21 17.13 -17.48
C VAL A 234 -18.12 17.94 -16.18
N GLY A 235 -17.17 17.55 -15.33
CA GLY A 235 -16.85 18.27 -14.11
C GLY A 235 -15.59 19.11 -14.30
N THR A 236 -15.45 20.14 -13.47
CA THR A 236 -14.24 20.97 -13.42
C THR A 236 -13.23 20.33 -12.48
N LEU A 237 -12.03 20.01 -12.97
CA LEU A 237 -10.86 19.76 -12.13
C LEU A 237 -10.16 21.10 -11.91
N ILE A 238 -9.86 21.40 -10.65
CA ILE A 238 -9.17 22.62 -10.27
C ILE A 238 -7.69 22.28 -10.08
N ALA A 239 -6.84 22.76 -10.99
CA ALA A 239 -5.40 22.79 -10.79
C ALA A 239 -5.03 24.12 -10.14
N ASP A 240 -4.33 24.09 -9.01
CA ASP A 240 -3.79 25.28 -8.34
C ASP A 240 -2.34 25.52 -8.81
N GLY A 241 -2.16 25.64 -10.13
CA GLY A 241 -0.86 25.72 -10.79
C GLY A 241 -0.98 25.61 -12.32
N ASP A 242 0.17 25.55 -13.00
CA ASP A 242 0.21 25.35 -14.45
C ASP A 242 -0.23 23.92 -14.81
N VAL A 243 -1.07 23.80 -15.85
CA VAL A 243 -1.38 22.51 -16.48
C VAL A 243 -0.55 22.39 -17.76
N THR A 244 0.43 21.48 -17.77
CA THR A 244 1.31 21.26 -18.92
C THR A 244 1.02 19.94 -19.61
N PHE A 245 0.87 19.98 -20.93
CA PHE A 245 0.64 18.78 -21.75
C PHE A 245 1.93 18.42 -22.52
N GLY A 246 2.48 17.24 -22.23
CA GLY A 246 3.58 16.65 -22.99
C GLY A 246 3.17 16.20 -24.39
N ALA A 247 4.16 15.86 -25.22
CA ALA A 247 3.90 15.32 -26.56
C ALA A 247 3.18 13.96 -26.47
N GLY A 248 1.93 13.92 -26.95
CA GLY A 248 1.09 12.71 -26.93
C GLY A 248 0.10 12.63 -25.76
N ALA A 249 0.00 13.66 -24.92
CA ALA A 249 -1.02 13.72 -23.87
C ALA A 249 -2.44 13.87 -24.47
N ILE A 250 -3.43 13.24 -23.83
CA ILE A 250 -4.84 13.24 -24.26
C ILE A 250 -5.69 13.94 -23.19
N TYR A 251 -6.54 14.87 -23.62
CA TYR A 251 -7.59 15.50 -22.80
C TYR A 251 -8.96 15.01 -23.28
N GLU A 252 -9.69 14.36 -22.40
CA GLU A 252 -11.05 13.88 -22.66
C GLU A 252 -12.08 14.78 -21.95
N TRP A 253 -13.21 15.03 -22.62
CA TRP A 253 -14.31 15.82 -22.10
C TRP A 253 -15.61 15.10 -22.45
N GLU A 254 -16.59 15.14 -21.53
CA GLU A 254 -17.92 14.60 -21.79
C GLU A 254 -18.90 15.72 -22.18
N VAL A 255 -19.95 15.42 -22.93
CA VAL A 255 -21.05 16.36 -23.18
C VAL A 255 -22.36 15.63 -22.98
N ALA A 256 -23.21 16.20 -22.16
CA ALA A 256 -24.62 15.82 -22.11
C ALA A 256 -25.44 16.92 -22.80
N ASP A 257 -26.09 16.58 -23.90
CA ASP A 257 -27.21 17.34 -24.44
C ASP A 257 -28.49 16.84 -23.75
N LEU A 258 -29.19 17.73 -23.06
CA LEU A 258 -30.42 17.39 -22.34
C LEU A 258 -31.70 17.59 -23.18
N GLY A 259 -31.56 18.03 -24.44
CA GLY A 259 -32.69 18.39 -25.30
C GLY A 259 -33.27 19.77 -24.99
#